data_AF-A0A9P1NXF9-F1
#
_entry.id   AF-A0A9P1NXF9-F1
#
_cell.length_a   1.000
_cell.length_b   1.000
_cell.length_c   1.000
_cell.angle_alpha   90.00
_cell.angle_beta   90.00
_cell.angle_gamma   90.00
#
_symmetry.space_group_name_H-M   'P 1'
#
loop_
_entity.id
_entity.type
_entity.pdbx_description
1 polymer ?
#
loop_
_entity_poly.entity_id
_entity_poly.type
_entity_poly.pdbx_seq_one_letter_code
_entity_poly.pdbx_strand_id
1 'polypeptide(L)'
;MRQDFAFDEQGNRTEQIGTLEQPYDPRQRPWYKAAQAEGKAVWSEIYLSFSTLLPTITASLPVYSLTDSSLIGVCATDFFLPQEVSWFLRNLEIGKTGTAFIMERSGKLVATSTGEPTFKIVGDDRERLLAIASENDAVRSTANYLSDRFNDLSNIQTVEKLDFQWQGERQYVQVVPFRDGNLDWLVVVTIPESDFMSEINASRQKSIGLSFGALIIAIAVGIFTSRWVTRPILRVSHAADELAQGELDQQVKPSPIIEIDRLAKSFNSMAQQLKQSFSALRQSEATNRAIVNTIPDLMIRAKGDGSYLDVVGSDRLEGVDSSGDQFLTSNRLPKAITIQEYLLDNNKQLIKNI
;
A
#
# COMPACT_ATOMS: atom_id res chain seq x y z
N MET A 1 -28.88 30.64 64.18
CA MET A 1 -29.41 30.91 62.83
C MET A 1 -28.33 31.61 62.03
N ARG A 2 -28.09 31.18 60.79
CA ARG A 2 -27.13 31.84 59.89
C ARG A 2 -27.86 33.00 59.20
N GLN A 3 -27.25 34.17 59.23
CA GLN A 3 -27.72 35.36 58.52
C GLN A 3 -26.76 35.64 57.37
N ASP A 4 -27.30 35.84 56.17
CA ASP A 4 -26.52 36.20 55.00
C ASP A 4 -26.69 37.72 54.76
N PHE A 5 -25.57 38.40 54.51
CA PHE A 5 -25.53 39.85 54.27
C PHE A 5 -24.88 40.12 52.92
N ALA A 6 -25.37 41.13 52.21
CA ALA A 6 -24.66 41.73 51.10
C ALA A 6 -23.47 42.57 51.62
N PHE A 7 -22.50 42.82 50.75
CA PHE A 7 -21.34 43.65 51.05
C PHE A 7 -21.20 44.75 50.00
N ASP A 8 -20.76 45.94 50.41
CA ASP A 8 -20.35 47.01 49.49
C ASP A 8 -18.97 46.73 48.86
N GLU A 9 -18.51 47.60 47.96
CA GLU A 9 -17.20 47.48 47.30
C GLU A 9 -16.01 47.53 48.29
N GLN A 10 -16.24 47.99 49.53
CA GLN A 10 -15.25 48.07 50.59
C GLN A 10 -15.34 46.86 51.55
N GLY A 11 -16.27 45.94 51.33
CA GLY A 11 -16.48 44.75 52.17
C GLY A 11 -17.25 45.02 53.46
N ASN A 12 -17.91 46.17 53.61
CA ASN A 12 -18.79 46.42 54.75
C ASN A 12 -20.14 45.74 54.52
N ARG A 13 -20.71 45.18 55.59
CA ARG A 13 -22.05 44.57 55.55
C ARG A 13 -23.09 45.65 55.27
N THR A 14 -23.96 45.39 54.29
CA THR A 14 -25.08 46.26 53.95
C THR A 14 -26.38 45.64 54.45
N GLU A 15 -27.24 45.15 53.55
CA GLU A 15 -28.53 44.56 53.90
C GLU A 15 -28.44 43.06 54.16
N GLN A 16 -29.33 42.57 55.02
CA GLN A 16 -29.50 41.13 55.22
C GLN A 16 -30.28 40.56 54.03
N ILE A 17 -29.65 39.65 53.27
CA ILE A 17 -30.21 39.05 52.06
C ILE A 17 -30.84 37.68 52.30
N GLY A 18 -30.67 37.11 53.50
CA GLY A 18 -31.26 35.82 53.83
C GLY A 18 -31.10 35.39 55.29
N THR A 19 -31.94 34.45 55.70
CA THR A 19 -31.77 33.67 56.94
C THR A 19 -31.94 32.20 56.59
N LEU A 20 -30.96 31.38 56.96
CA LEU A 20 -31.10 29.93 56.92
C LEU A 20 -31.73 29.47 58.25
N GLU A 21 -32.94 28.91 58.16
CA GLU A 21 -33.69 28.40 59.32
C GLU A 21 -33.03 27.17 59.95
N GLN A 22 -32.27 26.39 59.16
CA GLN A 22 -31.54 25.26 59.68
C GLN A 22 -30.32 25.70 60.52
N PRO A 23 -30.05 25.03 61.67
CA PRO A 23 -28.86 25.29 62.46
C PRO A 23 -27.58 25.07 61.64
N TYR A 24 -26.77 26.12 61.51
CA TYR A 24 -25.48 26.07 60.82
C TYR A 24 -24.39 26.57 61.75
N ASP A 25 -23.42 25.70 62.06
CA ASP A 25 -22.19 26.06 62.77
C ASP A 25 -20.99 25.88 61.83
N PRO A 26 -20.37 26.98 61.34
CA PRO A 26 -19.22 26.89 60.43
C PRO A 26 -18.03 26.16 61.06
N ARG A 27 -17.86 26.21 62.39
CA ARG A 27 -16.73 25.62 63.12
C ARG A 27 -16.74 24.09 63.07
N GLN A 28 -17.90 23.50 62.80
CA GLN A 28 -18.05 22.05 62.67
C GLN A 28 -17.77 21.54 61.26
N ARG A 29 -17.66 22.44 60.27
CA ARG A 29 -17.54 22.08 58.86
C ARG A 29 -16.12 21.62 58.51
N PRO A 30 -15.96 20.71 57.53
CA PRO A 30 -14.65 20.19 57.15
C PRO A 30 -13.63 21.26 56.79
N TRP A 31 -14.04 22.31 56.08
CA TRP A 31 -13.18 23.43 55.70
C TRP A 31 -12.64 24.25 56.88
N TYR A 32 -13.47 24.51 57.90
CA TYR A 32 -13.03 25.23 59.08
C TYR A 32 -12.07 24.37 59.90
N LYS A 33 -12.42 23.10 60.11
CA LYS A 33 -11.59 22.14 60.85
C LYS A 33 -10.24 21.92 60.18
N ALA A 34 -10.20 21.82 58.85
CA ALA A 34 -8.95 21.69 58.10
C ALA A 34 -8.03 22.91 58.31
N ALA A 35 -8.56 24.13 58.15
CA ALA A 35 -7.79 25.35 58.39
C ALA A 35 -7.32 25.50 59.84
N GLN A 36 -8.17 25.14 60.81
CA GLN A 36 -7.83 25.17 62.23
C GLN A 36 -6.73 24.16 62.57
N ALA A 37 -6.79 22.95 62.00
CA ALA A 37 -5.81 21.90 62.27
C ALA A 37 -4.44 22.20 61.64
N GLU A 38 -4.43 22.70 60.41
CA GLU A 38 -3.19 22.98 59.66
C GLU A 38 -2.55 24.32 60.02
N GLY A 39 -3.37 25.26 60.49
CA GLY A 39 -2.96 26.59 60.90
C GLY A 39 -2.47 27.50 59.76
N LYS A 40 -2.58 27.07 58.50
CA LYS A 40 -2.20 27.78 57.28
C LYS A 40 -3.23 27.60 56.18
N ALA A 41 -3.02 28.24 55.02
CA ALA A 41 -3.86 28.05 53.84
C ALA A 41 -3.92 26.58 53.43
N VAL A 42 -5.13 26.03 53.24
CA VAL A 42 -5.31 24.61 52.95
C VAL A 42 -6.61 24.30 52.20
N TRP A 43 -6.59 23.25 51.40
CA TRP A 43 -7.78 22.63 50.83
C TRP A 43 -8.47 21.70 51.84
N SER A 44 -9.79 21.77 51.90
CA SER A 44 -10.58 20.72 52.57
C SER A 44 -10.60 19.43 51.77
N GLU A 45 -10.93 18.33 52.46
CA GLU A 45 -11.44 17.12 51.80
C GLU A 45 -12.73 17.41 51.04
N ILE A 46 -13.12 16.52 50.12
CA ILE A 46 -14.38 16.68 49.39
C ILE A 46 -15.54 16.32 50.32
N TYR A 47 -16.41 17.30 50.58
CA TYR A 47 -17.59 17.14 51.41
C TYR A 47 -18.86 17.60 50.67
N LEU A 48 -20.03 17.30 51.22
CA LEU A 48 -21.28 17.81 50.69
C LEU A 48 -21.57 19.20 51.27
N SER A 49 -21.71 20.19 50.39
CA SER A 49 -22.05 21.55 50.80
C SER A 49 -23.35 21.58 51.59
N PHE A 50 -23.40 22.39 52.64
CA PHE A 50 -24.58 22.50 53.49
C PHE A 50 -25.78 23.09 52.74
N SER A 51 -25.55 24.04 51.83
CA SER A 51 -26.62 24.75 51.13
C SER A 51 -27.12 24.01 49.88
N THR A 52 -26.21 23.41 49.11
CA THR A 52 -26.55 22.80 47.81
C THR A 52 -26.56 21.28 47.84
N LEU A 53 -25.98 20.67 48.87
CA LEU A 53 -25.71 19.24 48.97
C LEU A 53 -24.93 18.69 47.76
N LEU A 54 -24.18 19.55 47.07
CA LEU A 54 -23.26 19.15 46.01
C LEU A 54 -21.88 18.83 46.59
N PRO A 55 -21.13 17.90 45.98
CA PRO A 55 -19.72 17.71 46.29
C PRO A 55 -18.90 18.99 46.07
N THR A 56 -18.20 19.41 47.11
CA THR A 56 -17.48 20.69 47.19
C THR A 56 -16.11 20.47 47.80
N ILE A 57 -15.13 21.23 47.29
CA ILE A 57 -13.87 21.50 48.00
C ILE A 57 -13.83 22.98 48.33
N THR A 58 -13.12 23.34 49.39
CA THR A 58 -13.03 24.72 49.86
C THR A 58 -11.58 25.07 50.14
N ALA A 59 -11.08 26.11 49.48
CA ALA A 59 -9.82 26.75 49.84
C ALA A 59 -10.04 27.58 51.10
N SER A 60 -9.30 27.28 52.16
CA SER A 60 -9.51 27.84 53.49
C SER A 60 -8.26 28.54 53.99
N LEU A 61 -8.42 29.73 54.58
CA LEU A 61 -7.35 30.53 55.15
C LEU A 61 -7.73 30.90 56.61
N PRO A 62 -7.02 30.39 57.62
CA PRO A 62 -7.23 30.79 59.01
C PRO A 62 -6.81 32.25 59.22
N VAL A 63 -7.61 32.99 59.97
CA VAL A 63 -7.40 34.41 60.30
C VAL A 63 -7.08 34.52 61.78
N TYR A 64 -5.89 35.02 62.08
CA TYR A 64 -5.41 35.18 63.45
C TYR A 64 -5.42 36.65 63.89
N SER A 65 -5.61 36.83 65.18
CA SER A 65 -5.50 38.12 65.85
C SER A 65 -4.06 38.64 65.83
N LEU A 66 -3.89 39.91 65.49
CA LEU A 66 -2.58 40.57 65.49
C LEU A 66 -2.03 40.82 66.90
N THR A 67 -2.87 40.77 67.93
CA THR A 67 -2.47 41.10 69.31
C THR A 67 -2.04 39.87 70.10
N ASP A 68 -2.74 38.75 69.99
CA ASP A 68 -2.54 37.55 70.80
C ASP A 68 -2.35 36.27 69.97
N SER A 69 -2.31 36.38 68.63
CA SER A 69 -2.18 35.24 67.71
C SER A 69 -3.28 34.16 67.86
N SER A 70 -4.40 34.49 68.52
CA SER A 70 -5.54 33.58 68.63
C SER A 70 -6.29 33.47 67.30
N LEU A 71 -6.88 32.30 67.01
CA LEU A 71 -7.70 32.09 65.81
C LEU A 71 -9.03 32.84 65.94
N ILE A 72 -9.23 33.87 65.12
CA ILE A 72 -10.47 34.67 65.07
C ILE A 72 -11.53 33.97 64.21
N GLY A 73 -11.11 33.36 63.10
CA GLY A 73 -12.02 32.76 62.13
C GLY A 73 -11.28 32.15 60.96
N VAL A 74 -12.04 31.76 59.93
CA VAL A 74 -11.50 31.18 58.69
C VAL A 74 -12.22 31.82 57.51
N CYS A 75 -11.45 32.36 56.57
CA CYS A 75 -11.94 32.79 55.26
C CYS A 75 -11.94 31.58 54.33
N ALA A 76 -12.99 31.45 53.51
CA ALA A 76 -13.21 30.27 52.69
C ALA A 76 -13.78 30.64 51.32
N THR A 77 -13.32 29.93 50.28
CA THR A 77 -13.86 29.99 48.93
C THR A 77 -14.24 28.60 48.47
N ASP A 78 -15.52 28.38 48.20
CA ASP A 78 -16.06 27.10 47.77
C ASP A 78 -15.87 26.89 46.26
N PHE A 79 -15.54 25.65 45.90
CA PHE A 79 -15.48 25.14 44.53
C PHE A 79 -16.44 23.95 44.41
N PHE A 80 -17.53 24.15 43.67
CA PHE A 80 -18.53 23.10 43.42
C PHE A 80 -18.05 22.20 42.28
N LEU A 81 -17.63 20.98 42.61
CA LEU A 81 -17.01 20.06 41.63
C LEU A 81 -17.90 19.76 40.39
N PRO A 82 -19.24 19.63 40.50
CA PRO A 82 -20.09 19.43 39.33
C PRO A 82 -20.18 20.66 38.39
N GLN A 83 -20.08 21.86 38.95
CA GLN A 83 -20.28 23.12 38.22
C GLN A 83 -18.98 23.64 37.61
N GLU A 84 -17.86 23.47 38.32
CA GLU A 84 -16.58 24.00 37.89
C GLU A 84 -15.78 22.92 37.14
N VAL A 85 -15.41 21.85 37.84
CA VAL A 85 -14.47 20.85 37.34
C VAL A 85 -15.13 19.93 36.31
N SER A 86 -16.31 19.40 36.62
CA SER A 86 -17.01 18.50 35.68
C SER A 86 -17.48 19.26 34.43
N TRP A 87 -17.83 20.54 34.56
CA TRP A 87 -18.11 21.40 33.41
C TRP A 87 -16.88 21.61 32.53
N PHE A 88 -15.73 21.91 33.15
CA PHE A 88 -14.46 22.00 32.42
C PHE A 88 -14.15 20.71 31.67
N LEU A 89 -14.25 19.55 32.33
CA LEU A 89 -13.98 18.25 31.71
C LEU A 89 -14.92 17.92 30.55
N ARG A 90 -16.21 18.29 30.65
CA ARG A 90 -17.20 18.11 29.56
C ARG A 90 -16.83 18.87 28.29
N ASN A 91 -16.12 19.98 28.43
CA ASN A 91 -15.78 20.86 27.31
C ASN A 91 -14.40 20.56 26.72
N LEU A 92 -13.72 19.51 27.19
CA LEU A 92 -12.48 19.03 26.60
C LEU A 92 -12.77 18.22 25.34
N GLU A 93 -12.07 18.53 24.25
CA GLU A 93 -12.09 17.71 23.03
C GLU A 93 -11.10 16.55 23.21
N ILE A 94 -11.63 15.37 23.54
CA ILE A 94 -10.85 14.15 23.76
C ILE A 94 -11.28 13.10 22.74
N GLY A 95 -10.58 13.06 21.60
CA GLY A 95 -11.01 12.21 20.49
C GLY A 95 -12.44 12.56 20.05
N LYS A 96 -13.23 11.55 19.68
CA LYS A 96 -14.65 11.70 19.32
C LYS A 96 -15.56 11.25 20.45
N THR A 97 -15.17 10.19 21.15
CA THR A 97 -15.93 9.55 22.24
C THR A 97 -15.09 9.31 23.49
N GLY A 98 -13.87 9.85 23.53
CA GLY A 98 -13.00 9.80 24.69
C GLY A 98 -13.64 10.45 25.92
N THR A 99 -13.29 9.93 27.09
CA THR A 99 -13.86 10.32 28.37
C THR A 99 -12.75 10.70 29.34
N ALA A 100 -12.94 11.77 30.11
CA ALA A 100 -12.07 12.16 31.20
C ALA A 100 -12.82 12.14 32.53
N PHE A 101 -12.16 11.65 33.56
CA PHE A 101 -12.68 11.71 34.92
C PHE A 101 -11.55 11.85 35.93
N ILE A 102 -11.90 12.30 37.13
CA ILE A 102 -10.98 12.48 38.24
C ILE A 102 -11.51 11.64 39.40
N MET A 103 -10.64 10.87 40.04
CA MET A 103 -10.97 10.09 41.23
C MET A 103 -9.90 10.26 42.32
N GLU A 104 -10.28 10.11 43.58
CA GLU A 104 -9.31 10.00 44.68
C GLU A 104 -8.64 8.62 44.69
N ARG A 105 -7.56 8.48 45.48
CA ARG A 105 -6.94 7.18 45.78
C ARG A 105 -7.90 6.16 46.40
N SER A 106 -8.96 6.65 47.06
CA SER A 106 -10.03 5.81 47.60
C SER A 106 -10.94 5.20 46.52
N GLY A 107 -10.80 5.61 45.26
CA GLY A 107 -11.69 5.23 44.15
C GLY A 107 -12.98 6.04 44.08
N LYS A 108 -13.20 7.00 44.99
CA LYS A 108 -14.35 7.91 44.92
C LYS A 108 -14.18 8.91 43.79
N LEU A 109 -15.23 9.07 42.99
CA LEU A 109 -15.30 10.00 41.89
C LEU A 109 -15.29 11.44 42.42
N VAL A 110 -14.51 12.30 41.75
CA VAL A 110 -14.38 13.73 42.03
C VAL A 110 -15.12 14.52 40.97
N ALA A 111 -14.82 14.24 39.69
CA ALA A 111 -15.41 14.91 38.53
C ALA A 111 -15.38 13.99 37.31
N THR A 112 -16.22 14.27 36.31
CA THR A 112 -16.34 13.46 35.09
C THR A 112 -16.88 14.26 33.92
N SER A 113 -16.40 13.96 32.71
CA SER A 113 -16.83 14.56 31.45
C SER A 113 -18.15 13.98 30.92
N THR A 114 -18.74 12.98 31.59
CA THR A 114 -19.94 12.27 31.12
C THR A 114 -21.23 13.00 31.46
N GLY A 115 -21.17 13.95 32.40
CA GLY A 115 -22.36 14.65 32.92
C GLY A 115 -23.11 13.89 34.01
N GLU A 116 -22.69 12.67 34.36
CA GLU A 116 -23.30 11.93 35.47
C GLU A 116 -23.04 12.65 36.82
N PRO A 117 -23.97 12.62 37.77
CA PRO A 117 -23.73 13.09 39.12
C PRO A 117 -22.61 12.29 39.81
N THR A 118 -21.70 12.98 40.51
CA THR A 118 -20.62 12.33 41.29
C THR A 118 -21.06 11.89 42.69
N PHE A 119 -22.36 11.78 42.90
CA PHE A 119 -23.01 11.34 44.13
C PHE A 119 -24.27 10.53 43.78
N LYS A 120 -24.69 9.67 44.70
CA LYS A 120 -25.96 8.96 44.67
C LYS A 120 -26.85 9.44 45.81
N ILE A 121 -28.16 9.32 45.62
CA ILE A 121 -29.16 9.60 46.66
C ILE A 121 -29.43 8.28 47.40
N VAL A 122 -29.30 8.29 48.74
CA VAL A 122 -29.52 7.14 49.61
C VAL A 122 -30.51 7.58 50.70
N GLY A 123 -31.79 7.23 50.52
CA GLY A 123 -32.86 7.79 51.33
C GLY A 123 -32.98 9.30 51.13
N ASP A 124 -32.94 10.07 52.22
CA ASP A 124 -32.94 11.53 52.20
C ASP A 124 -31.52 12.13 52.12
N ASP A 125 -30.48 11.28 52.18
CA ASP A 125 -29.08 11.68 52.17
C ASP A 125 -28.45 11.53 50.78
N ARG A 126 -27.26 12.12 50.63
CA ARG A 126 -26.40 11.94 49.46
C ARG A 126 -25.09 11.33 49.89
N GLU A 127 -24.57 10.43 49.06
CA GLU A 127 -23.27 9.80 49.25
C GLU A 127 -22.42 9.97 48.01
N ARG A 128 -21.12 10.19 48.18
CA ARG A 128 -20.19 10.28 47.07
C ARG A 128 -20.12 8.96 46.29
N LEU A 129 -20.08 9.05 44.97
CA LEU A 129 -20.07 7.92 44.06
C LEU A 129 -18.66 7.33 43.95
N LEU A 130 -18.53 6.01 43.88
CA LEU A 130 -17.28 5.35 43.49
C LEU A 130 -17.19 5.30 41.96
N ALA A 131 -15.99 5.51 41.40
CA ALA A 131 -15.79 5.45 39.95
C ALA A 131 -16.15 4.07 39.37
N ILE A 132 -15.92 2.98 40.13
CA ILE A 132 -16.33 1.61 39.77
C ILE A 132 -17.85 1.39 39.76
N ALA A 133 -18.62 2.34 40.32
CA ALA A 133 -20.08 2.31 40.35
C ALA A 133 -20.70 3.36 39.40
N SER A 134 -19.89 4.00 38.56
CA SER A 134 -20.34 4.94 37.54
C SER A 134 -21.37 4.31 36.60
N GLU A 135 -22.38 5.08 36.17
CA GLU A 135 -23.35 4.65 35.16
C GLU A 135 -22.71 4.62 33.77
N ASN A 136 -21.70 5.47 33.55
CA ASN A 136 -20.94 5.47 32.31
C ASN A 136 -20.00 4.26 32.23
N ASP A 137 -20.16 3.50 31.16
CA ASP A 137 -19.42 2.28 30.91
C ASP A 137 -17.90 2.49 30.81
N ALA A 138 -17.45 3.58 30.17
CA ALA A 138 -16.02 3.86 29.98
C ALA A 138 -15.35 4.22 31.32
N VAL A 139 -15.99 5.07 32.13
CA VAL A 139 -15.53 5.40 33.49
C VAL A 139 -15.50 4.13 34.35
N ARG A 140 -16.61 3.39 34.39
CA ARG A 140 -16.75 2.19 35.22
C ARG A 140 -15.73 1.11 34.86
N SER A 141 -15.59 0.78 33.58
CA SER A 141 -14.65 -0.25 33.12
C SER A 141 -13.19 0.15 33.35
N THR A 142 -12.85 1.41 33.10
CA THR A 142 -11.51 1.93 33.36
C THR A 142 -11.18 1.94 34.84
N ALA A 143 -12.11 2.36 35.70
CA ALA A 143 -11.92 2.36 37.15
C ALA A 143 -11.74 0.94 37.71
N ASN A 144 -12.51 -0.03 37.21
CA ASN A 144 -12.34 -1.44 37.59
C ASN A 144 -10.97 -1.96 37.13
N TYR A 145 -10.57 -1.70 35.88
CA TYR A 145 -9.26 -2.09 35.37
C TYR A 145 -8.10 -1.52 36.21
N LEU A 146 -8.17 -0.24 36.59
CA LEU A 146 -7.15 0.39 37.42
C LEU A 146 -7.11 -0.21 38.83
N SER A 147 -8.27 -0.49 39.41
CA SER A 147 -8.37 -1.12 40.74
C SER A 147 -7.80 -2.54 40.73
N ASP A 148 -8.14 -3.34 39.71
CA ASP A 148 -7.66 -4.71 39.56
C ASP A 148 -6.15 -4.76 39.28
N ARG A 149 -5.64 -3.86 38.43
CA ARG A 149 -4.23 -3.85 38.03
C ARG A 149 -3.31 -3.44 39.17
N PHE A 150 -3.67 -2.42 39.93
CA PHE A 150 -2.79 -1.85 40.95
C PHE A 150 -3.09 -2.33 42.36
N ASN A 151 -4.28 -2.91 42.60
CA ASN A 151 -4.83 -3.34 43.90
C ASN A 151 -5.01 -2.21 44.93
N ASP A 152 -4.05 -1.30 45.01
CA ASP A 152 -4.10 -0.03 45.72
C ASP A 152 -3.74 1.10 44.75
N LEU A 153 -4.68 2.02 44.53
CA LEU A 153 -4.50 3.17 43.65
C LEU A 153 -3.43 4.14 44.17
N SER A 154 -3.03 4.04 45.45
CA SER A 154 -1.89 4.79 46.00
C SER A 154 -0.57 4.42 45.31
N ASN A 155 -0.47 3.25 44.67
CA ASN A 155 0.73 2.82 43.95
C ASN A 155 1.00 3.62 42.65
N ILE A 156 0.01 4.36 42.14
CA ILE A 156 0.15 5.18 40.91
C ILE A 156 0.86 6.50 41.25
N GLN A 157 2.18 6.46 41.38
CA GLN A 157 3.00 7.60 41.79
C GLN A 157 3.46 8.48 40.61
N THR A 158 3.46 7.92 39.40
CA THR A 158 3.89 8.56 38.16
C THR A 158 2.81 8.53 37.10
N VAL A 159 3.02 9.23 36.00
CA VAL A 159 2.14 9.15 34.84
C VAL A 159 2.19 7.74 34.26
N GLU A 160 1.03 7.09 34.17
CA GLU A 160 0.87 5.76 33.60
C GLU A 160 0.17 5.85 32.25
N LYS A 161 0.69 5.11 31.26
CA LYS A 161 0.06 4.92 29.95
C LYS A 161 -0.25 3.45 29.80
N LEU A 162 -1.52 3.14 29.72
CA LEU A 162 -2.05 1.80 29.81
C LEU A 162 -3.00 1.54 28.65
N ASP A 163 -3.29 0.27 28.43
CA ASP A 163 -4.37 -0.14 27.56
C ASP A 163 -5.05 -1.39 28.13
N PHE A 164 -6.31 -1.56 27.76
CA PHE A 164 -7.08 -2.75 28.10
C PHE A 164 -8.13 -3.03 27.03
N GLN A 165 -8.65 -4.26 27.03
CA GLN A 165 -9.73 -4.66 26.14
C GLN A 165 -11.06 -4.58 26.88
N TRP A 166 -12.03 -3.92 26.28
CA TRP A 166 -13.38 -3.82 26.82
C TRP A 166 -14.40 -3.93 25.71
N GLN A 167 -15.38 -4.83 25.87
CA GLN A 167 -16.37 -5.17 24.83
C GLN A 167 -15.76 -5.52 23.45
N GLY A 168 -14.54 -6.08 23.43
CA GLY A 168 -13.82 -6.42 22.20
C GLY A 168 -13.15 -5.24 21.50
N GLU A 169 -13.15 -4.06 22.12
CA GLU A 169 -12.45 -2.88 21.64
C GLU A 169 -11.31 -2.51 22.60
N ARG A 170 -10.16 -2.12 22.02
CA ARG A 170 -9.02 -1.63 22.79
C ARG A 170 -9.29 -0.21 23.29
N GLN A 171 -9.06 0.02 24.56
CA GLN A 171 -9.16 1.31 25.23
C GLN A 171 -7.76 1.77 25.62
N TYR A 172 -7.38 2.98 25.21
CA TYR A 172 -6.13 3.62 25.61
C TYR A 172 -6.38 4.52 26.82
N VAL A 173 -5.65 4.29 27.90
CA VAL A 173 -5.83 4.98 29.18
C VAL A 173 -4.56 5.72 29.57
N GLN A 174 -4.71 6.98 29.96
CA GLN A 174 -3.64 7.72 30.60
C GLN A 174 -4.09 8.13 32.01
N VAL A 175 -3.25 7.85 33.00
CA VAL A 175 -3.48 8.24 34.39
C VAL A 175 -2.39 9.20 34.82
N VAL A 176 -2.78 10.38 35.29
CA VAL A 176 -1.88 11.42 35.78
C VAL A 176 -2.19 11.68 37.26
N PRO A 177 -1.24 11.40 38.18
CA PRO A 177 -1.42 11.76 39.57
C PRO A 177 -1.31 13.28 39.75
N PHE A 178 -2.25 13.87 40.48
CA PHE A 178 -2.29 15.29 40.82
C PHE A 178 -2.26 15.45 42.34
N ARG A 179 -1.27 16.19 42.84
CA ARG A 179 -1.09 16.45 44.27
C ARG A 179 -0.91 17.94 44.54
N ASP A 180 -1.74 18.49 45.42
CA ASP A 180 -1.62 19.86 45.93
C ASP A 180 -2.14 19.95 47.37
N GLY A 181 -1.24 20.16 48.33
CA GLY A 181 -1.57 20.12 49.76
C GLY A 181 -2.22 18.78 50.14
N ASN A 182 -3.49 18.86 50.58
CA ASN A 182 -4.28 17.69 51.00
C ASN A 182 -5.01 16.99 49.84
N LEU A 183 -4.89 17.50 48.60
CA LEU A 183 -5.48 16.87 47.42
C LEU A 183 -4.53 15.80 46.88
N ASP A 184 -5.00 14.56 46.76
CA ASP A 184 -4.30 13.48 46.06
C ASP A 184 -5.28 12.75 45.13
N TRP A 185 -5.27 13.18 43.86
CA TRP A 185 -6.21 12.76 42.84
C TRP A 185 -5.51 12.04 41.69
N LEU A 186 -6.29 11.26 40.96
CA LEU A 186 -5.92 10.63 39.71
C LEU A 186 -6.79 11.24 38.62
N VAL A 187 -6.15 11.95 37.69
CA VAL A 187 -6.79 12.41 36.45
C VAL A 187 -6.66 11.29 35.43
N VAL A 188 -7.78 10.77 34.97
CA VAL A 188 -7.86 9.62 34.07
C VAL A 188 -8.50 10.06 32.77
N VAL A 189 -7.84 9.74 31.66
CA VAL A 189 -8.38 9.91 30.31
C VAL A 189 -8.42 8.54 29.66
N THR A 190 -9.57 8.18 29.08
CA THR A 190 -9.74 6.93 28.32
C THR A 190 -10.25 7.25 26.92
N ILE A 191 -9.65 6.63 25.91
CA ILE A 191 -9.98 6.86 24.49
C ILE A 191 -10.11 5.50 23.79
N PRO A 192 -11.26 5.20 23.16
CA PRO A 192 -11.44 3.98 22.37
C PRO A 192 -10.56 3.98 21.11
N GLU A 193 -10.08 2.81 20.70
CA GLU A 193 -9.27 2.68 19.47
C GLU A 193 -10.04 3.10 18.20
N SER A 194 -11.36 2.93 18.17
CA SER A 194 -12.19 3.36 17.04
C SER A 194 -12.14 4.87 16.77
N ASP A 195 -11.89 5.70 17.78
CA ASP A 195 -11.75 7.14 17.61
C ASP A 195 -10.60 7.47 16.63
N PHE A 196 -9.46 6.80 16.78
CA PHE A 196 -8.31 6.92 15.87
C PHE A 196 -8.52 6.17 14.56
N MET A 197 -9.08 4.96 14.63
CA MET A 197 -9.19 4.07 13.48
C MET A 197 -10.29 4.50 12.49
N SER A 198 -11.27 5.29 12.92
CA SER A 198 -12.33 5.80 12.04
C SER A 198 -11.79 6.57 10.83
N GLU A 199 -10.76 7.40 11.04
CA GLU A 199 -10.11 8.17 9.97
C GLU A 199 -9.15 7.32 9.13
N ILE A 200 -8.47 6.38 9.78
CA ILE A 200 -7.56 5.44 9.13
C ILE A 200 -8.34 4.51 8.20
N ASN A 201 -9.50 4.01 8.62
CA ASN A 201 -10.34 3.13 7.81
C ASN A 201 -10.95 3.83 6.60
N ALA A 202 -11.35 5.09 6.73
CA ALA A 202 -11.81 5.89 5.58
C ALA A 202 -10.67 6.09 4.56
N SER A 203 -9.45 6.33 5.04
CA SER A 203 -8.26 6.41 4.19
C SER A 203 -7.94 5.07 3.53
N ARG A 204 -8.09 3.96 4.27
CA ARG A 204 -7.90 2.60 3.76
C ARG A 204 -8.81 2.29 2.57
N GLN A 205 -10.08 2.66 2.63
CA GLN A 205 -11.01 2.45 1.51
C GLN A 205 -10.58 3.23 0.25
N LYS A 206 -10.15 4.49 0.43
CA LYS A 206 -9.61 5.30 -0.69
C LYS A 206 -8.33 4.69 -1.27
N SER A 207 -7.42 4.22 -0.41
CA SER A 207 -6.19 3.55 -0.85
C SER A 207 -6.49 2.28 -1.63
N ILE A 208 -7.44 1.46 -1.19
CA ILE A 208 -7.87 0.25 -1.92
C ILE A 208 -8.42 0.63 -3.31
N GLY A 209 -9.29 1.64 -3.39
CA GLY A 209 -9.83 2.12 -4.66
C GLY A 209 -8.75 2.61 -5.61
N LEU A 210 -7.77 3.38 -5.11
CA LEU A 210 -6.63 3.86 -5.89
C LEU A 210 -5.74 2.71 -6.37
N SER A 211 -5.43 1.75 -5.50
CA SER A 211 -4.65 0.56 -5.86
C SER A 211 -5.36 -0.28 -6.93
N PHE A 212 -6.68 -0.43 -6.82
CA PHE A 212 -7.47 -1.15 -7.82
C PHE A 212 -7.49 -0.41 -9.16
N GLY A 213 -7.64 0.92 -9.15
CA GLY A 213 -7.52 1.75 -10.36
C GLY A 213 -6.14 1.65 -11.02
N ALA A 214 -5.07 1.72 -10.22
CA ALA A 214 -3.70 1.56 -10.71
C ALA A 214 -3.46 0.18 -11.33
N LEU A 215 -4.02 -0.89 -10.73
CA LEU A 215 -3.94 -2.24 -11.28
C LEU A 215 -4.63 -2.36 -12.64
N ILE A 216 -5.84 -1.79 -12.79
CA ILE A 216 -6.55 -1.77 -14.08
C ILE A 216 -5.73 -1.05 -15.14
N ILE A 217 -5.15 0.12 -14.80
CA ILE A 217 -4.32 0.89 -15.72
C ILE A 217 -3.08 0.10 -16.13
N ALA A 218 -2.39 -0.55 -15.18
CA ALA A 218 -1.22 -1.37 -15.46
C ALA A 218 -1.55 -2.53 -16.41
N ILE A 219 -2.68 -3.22 -16.20
CA ILE A 219 -3.15 -4.29 -17.09
C ILE A 219 -3.49 -3.73 -18.48
N ALA A 220 -4.19 -2.59 -18.55
CA ALA A 220 -4.54 -1.95 -19.81
C ALA A 220 -3.30 -1.55 -20.61
N VAL A 221 -2.31 -0.93 -19.97
CA VAL A 221 -1.01 -0.57 -20.58
C VAL A 221 -0.24 -1.82 -21.01
N GLY A 222 -0.25 -2.89 -20.22
CA GLY A 222 0.36 -4.18 -20.59
C GLY A 222 -0.28 -4.78 -21.85
N ILE A 223 -1.62 -4.82 -21.92
CA ILE A 223 -2.36 -5.30 -23.09
C ILE A 223 -2.10 -4.41 -24.30
N PHE A 224 -2.10 -3.09 -24.12
CA PHE A 224 -1.85 -2.13 -25.20
C PHE A 224 -0.43 -2.28 -25.76
N THR A 225 0.58 -2.32 -24.90
CA THR A 225 1.98 -2.52 -25.26
C THR A 225 2.19 -3.86 -25.99
N SER A 226 1.58 -4.95 -25.51
CA SER A 226 1.66 -6.26 -26.16
C SER A 226 1.08 -6.24 -27.58
N ARG A 227 -0.06 -5.56 -27.78
CA ARG A 227 -0.69 -5.46 -29.10
C ARG A 227 0.06 -4.53 -30.04
N TRP A 228 0.64 -3.46 -29.50
CA TRP A 228 1.28 -2.42 -30.29
C TRP A 228 2.73 -2.75 -30.67
N VAL A 229 3.47 -3.41 -29.79
CA VAL A 229 4.91 -3.72 -29.96
C VAL A 229 5.13 -5.21 -30.24
N THR A 230 4.70 -6.08 -29.33
CA THR A 230 5.05 -7.52 -29.38
C THR A 230 4.46 -8.20 -30.61
N ARG A 231 3.20 -7.91 -30.96
CA ARG A 231 2.54 -8.55 -32.11
C ARG A 231 3.23 -8.25 -33.45
N PRO A 232 3.53 -6.98 -33.84
CA PRO A 232 4.26 -6.71 -35.07
C PRO A 232 5.65 -7.36 -35.15
N ILE A 233 6.39 -7.39 -34.04
CA ILE A 233 7.71 -8.06 -33.98
C ILE A 233 7.55 -9.55 -34.26
N LEU A 234 6.60 -10.22 -33.61
CA LEU A 234 6.34 -11.64 -33.83
C LEU A 234 5.91 -11.94 -35.26
N ARG A 235 5.18 -11.04 -35.93
CA ARG A 235 4.83 -11.22 -37.36
C ARG A 235 6.06 -11.20 -38.27
N VAL A 236 6.98 -10.27 -38.04
CA VAL A 236 8.25 -10.23 -38.79
C VAL A 236 9.05 -11.50 -38.54
N SER A 237 9.13 -11.93 -37.27
CA SER A 237 9.83 -13.17 -36.88
C SER A 237 9.26 -14.39 -37.60
N HIS A 238 7.93 -14.57 -37.56
CA HIS A 238 7.28 -15.71 -38.23
C HIS A 238 7.48 -15.69 -39.74
N ALA A 239 7.36 -14.52 -40.39
CA ALA A 239 7.61 -14.42 -41.82
C ALA A 239 9.07 -14.75 -42.19
N ALA A 240 10.02 -14.42 -41.30
CA ALA A 240 11.42 -14.78 -41.49
C ALA A 240 11.67 -16.29 -41.33
N ASP A 241 11.02 -16.95 -40.37
CA ASP A 241 11.08 -18.40 -40.21
C ASP A 241 10.51 -19.13 -41.45
N GLU A 242 9.39 -18.66 -41.98
CA GLU A 242 8.78 -19.22 -43.20
C GLU A 242 9.66 -19.01 -44.43
N LEU A 243 10.26 -17.81 -44.59
CA LEU A 243 11.21 -17.53 -45.66
C LEU A 243 12.44 -18.46 -45.59
N ALA A 244 12.94 -18.73 -44.39
CA ALA A 244 14.06 -19.66 -44.17
C ALA A 244 13.72 -21.12 -44.52
N GLN A 245 12.44 -21.50 -44.45
CA GLN A 245 11.96 -22.83 -44.84
C GLN A 245 11.72 -22.98 -46.36
N GLY A 246 11.93 -21.91 -47.14
CA GLY A 246 11.83 -21.94 -48.60
C GLY A 246 10.54 -21.33 -49.16
N GLU A 247 9.67 -20.78 -48.32
CA GLU A 247 8.46 -20.06 -48.74
C GLU A 247 8.83 -18.62 -49.16
N LEU A 248 9.15 -18.42 -50.44
CA LEU A 248 9.71 -17.16 -50.97
C LEU A 248 8.68 -16.04 -51.21
N ASP A 249 7.39 -16.30 -50.98
CA ASP A 249 6.28 -15.36 -51.25
C ASP A 249 5.80 -14.59 -50.01
N GLN A 250 6.58 -14.63 -48.92
CA GLN A 250 6.21 -13.96 -47.67
C GLN A 250 6.34 -12.45 -47.74
N GLN A 251 5.31 -11.75 -47.26
CA GLN A 251 5.31 -10.29 -47.14
C GLN A 251 4.81 -9.85 -45.76
N VAL A 252 5.61 -9.05 -45.08
CA VAL A 252 5.23 -8.44 -43.80
C VAL A 252 4.50 -7.14 -44.05
N LYS A 253 3.32 -6.99 -43.44
CA LYS A 253 2.51 -5.77 -43.52
C LYS A 253 3.19 -4.60 -42.78
N PRO A 254 2.96 -3.34 -43.23
CA PRO A 254 3.46 -2.15 -42.55
C PRO A 254 3.07 -2.10 -41.07
N SER A 255 3.96 -1.54 -40.25
CA SER A 255 3.77 -1.40 -38.81
C SER A 255 3.55 0.07 -38.43
N PRO A 256 2.72 0.37 -37.41
CA PRO A 256 2.59 1.74 -36.91
C PRO A 256 3.84 2.24 -36.18
N ILE A 257 4.73 1.35 -35.73
CA ILE A 257 6.00 1.71 -35.10
C ILE A 257 7.06 1.87 -36.18
N ILE A 258 7.67 3.05 -36.26
CA ILE A 258 8.60 3.43 -37.34
C ILE A 258 9.76 2.45 -37.46
N GLU A 259 10.35 2.04 -36.33
CA GLU A 259 11.48 1.10 -36.30
C GLU A 259 11.07 -0.30 -36.80
N ILE A 260 9.89 -0.77 -36.42
CA ILE A 260 9.37 -2.07 -36.87
C ILE A 260 8.93 -2.01 -38.34
N ASP A 261 8.39 -0.88 -38.79
CA ASP A 261 8.04 -0.67 -40.19
C ASP A 261 9.27 -0.65 -41.09
N ARG A 262 10.34 0.01 -40.62
CA ARG A 262 11.64 -0.03 -41.27
C ARG A 262 12.19 -1.45 -41.34
N LEU A 263 12.05 -2.22 -40.27
CA LEU A 263 12.42 -3.64 -40.26
C LEU A 263 11.59 -4.46 -41.26
N ALA A 264 10.27 -4.27 -41.29
CA ALA A 264 9.38 -4.95 -42.22
C ALA A 264 9.71 -4.62 -43.69
N LYS A 265 10.01 -3.35 -44.01
CA LYS A 265 10.45 -2.92 -45.34
C LYS A 265 11.78 -3.54 -45.75
N SER A 266 12.75 -3.57 -44.83
CA SER A 266 14.05 -4.23 -45.07
C SER A 266 13.89 -5.73 -45.29
N PHE A 267 13.05 -6.39 -44.48
CA PHE A 267 12.71 -7.80 -44.64
C PHE A 267 12.08 -8.07 -46.02
N ASN A 268 11.05 -7.33 -46.40
CA ASN A 268 10.39 -7.50 -47.70
C ASN A 268 11.35 -7.28 -48.88
N SER A 269 12.25 -6.29 -48.78
CA SER A 269 13.27 -6.04 -49.81
C SER A 269 14.25 -7.22 -49.95
N MET A 270 14.66 -7.80 -48.82
CA MET A 270 15.52 -8.98 -48.80
C MET A 270 14.81 -10.21 -49.37
N ALA A 271 13.56 -10.47 -48.96
CA ALA A 271 12.74 -11.57 -49.49
C ALA A 271 12.58 -11.45 -51.01
N GLN A 272 12.34 -10.25 -51.52
CA GLN A 272 12.24 -9.98 -52.95
C GLN A 272 13.55 -10.23 -53.70
N GLN A 273 14.69 -9.77 -53.16
CA GLN A 273 16.01 -10.03 -53.75
C GLN A 273 16.31 -11.54 -53.78
N LEU A 274 16.01 -12.26 -52.69
CA LEU A 274 16.21 -13.70 -52.59
C LEU A 274 15.36 -14.44 -53.63
N LYS A 275 14.07 -14.08 -53.75
CA LYS A 275 13.17 -14.62 -54.78
C LYS A 275 13.71 -14.37 -56.19
N GLN A 276 14.20 -13.16 -56.47
CA GLN A 276 14.81 -12.82 -57.75
C GLN A 276 16.07 -13.66 -58.02
N SER A 277 16.96 -13.80 -57.04
CA SER A 277 18.16 -14.65 -57.17
C SER A 277 17.83 -16.11 -57.44
N PHE A 278 16.84 -16.69 -56.74
CA PHE A 278 16.38 -18.05 -57.02
C PHE A 278 15.77 -18.18 -58.42
N SER A 279 14.99 -17.19 -58.86
CA SER A 279 14.41 -17.20 -60.21
C SER A 279 15.48 -17.07 -61.30
N ALA A 280 16.48 -16.20 -61.11
CA ALA A 280 17.61 -16.05 -62.02
C ALA A 280 18.49 -17.30 -62.06
N LEU A 281 18.71 -17.96 -60.91
CA LEU A 281 19.40 -19.24 -60.85
C LEU A 281 18.64 -20.32 -61.63
N ARG A 282 17.33 -20.45 -61.41
CA ARG A 282 16.50 -21.39 -62.19
C ARG A 282 16.51 -21.09 -63.69
N GLN A 283 16.49 -19.81 -64.08
CA GLN A 283 16.57 -19.41 -65.48
C GLN A 283 17.95 -19.71 -66.08
N SER A 284 19.03 -19.49 -65.33
CA SER A 284 20.39 -19.85 -65.72
C SER A 284 20.55 -21.36 -65.88
N GLU A 285 20.04 -22.16 -64.94
CA GLU A 285 20.02 -23.62 -65.05
C GLU A 285 19.19 -24.09 -66.26
N ALA A 286 18.03 -23.49 -66.51
CA ALA A 286 17.21 -23.82 -67.67
C ALA A 286 17.90 -23.45 -68.99
N THR A 287 18.57 -22.29 -69.05
CA THR A 287 19.34 -21.84 -70.22
C THR A 287 20.56 -22.73 -70.44
N ASN A 288 21.28 -23.11 -69.38
CA ASN A 288 22.43 -24.01 -69.46
C ASN A 288 21.99 -25.42 -69.91
N ARG A 289 20.92 -25.98 -69.33
CA ARG A 289 20.32 -27.24 -69.80
C ARG A 289 19.90 -27.16 -71.27
N ALA A 290 19.30 -26.05 -71.70
CA ALA A 290 18.96 -25.84 -73.10
C ALA A 290 20.22 -25.81 -73.98
N ILE A 291 21.25 -25.03 -73.63
CA ILE A 291 22.52 -24.98 -74.37
C ILE A 291 23.16 -26.37 -74.47
N VAL A 292 23.30 -27.08 -73.36
CA VAL A 292 23.86 -28.44 -73.32
C VAL A 292 23.08 -29.39 -74.24
N ASN A 293 21.76 -29.29 -74.29
CA ASN A 293 20.93 -30.13 -75.16
C ASN A 293 20.92 -29.69 -76.64
N THR A 294 21.29 -28.45 -76.93
CA THR A 294 21.26 -27.86 -78.29
C THR A 294 22.63 -27.85 -78.98
N ILE A 295 23.72 -28.13 -78.26
CA ILE A 295 25.05 -28.31 -78.86
C ILE A 295 25.03 -29.63 -79.68
N PRO A 296 25.31 -29.57 -81.00
CA PRO A 296 25.30 -30.75 -81.86
C PRO A 296 26.55 -31.65 -81.70
N ASP A 297 27.59 -31.18 -81.00
CA ASP A 297 28.86 -31.89 -80.82
C ASP A 297 28.94 -32.69 -79.50
N LEU A 298 29.68 -33.80 -79.53
CA LEU A 298 29.89 -34.69 -78.40
C LEU A 298 30.72 -34.00 -77.29
N MET A 299 30.16 -33.88 -76.09
CA MET A 299 30.87 -33.30 -74.95
C MET A 299 31.32 -34.40 -73.99
N ILE A 300 32.64 -34.56 -73.86
CA ILE A 300 33.24 -35.55 -72.96
C ILE A 300 33.92 -34.84 -71.79
N ARG A 301 33.50 -35.15 -70.56
CA ARG A 301 34.11 -34.61 -69.34
C ARG A 301 35.15 -35.60 -68.82
N ALA A 302 36.43 -35.22 -68.81
CA ALA A 302 37.54 -36.08 -68.38
C ALA A 302 38.22 -35.59 -67.10
N LYS A 303 38.76 -36.51 -66.30
CA LYS A 303 39.74 -36.22 -65.25
C LYS A 303 41.13 -36.08 -65.87
N GLY A 304 42.02 -35.37 -65.16
CA GLY A 304 43.42 -35.19 -65.57
C GLY A 304 44.25 -36.48 -65.64
N ASP A 305 43.71 -37.60 -65.14
CA ASP A 305 44.29 -38.95 -65.25
C ASP A 305 43.86 -39.71 -66.54
N GLY A 306 43.07 -39.07 -67.40
CA GLY A 306 42.59 -39.64 -68.66
C GLY A 306 41.35 -40.52 -68.55
N SER A 307 40.71 -40.62 -67.38
CA SER A 307 39.40 -41.28 -67.22
C SER A 307 38.24 -40.31 -67.44
N TYR A 308 37.17 -40.75 -68.10
CA TYR A 308 35.99 -39.91 -68.37
C TYR A 308 34.95 -40.04 -67.25
N LEU A 309 34.34 -38.91 -66.85
CA LEU A 309 33.33 -38.76 -65.80
C LEU A 309 31.91 -38.80 -66.37
N ASP A 310 31.69 -38.19 -67.53
CA ASP A 310 30.38 -38.04 -68.15
C ASP A 310 30.54 -37.79 -69.66
N VAL A 311 29.64 -38.35 -70.47
CA VAL A 311 29.59 -38.16 -71.93
C VAL A 311 28.19 -37.68 -72.27
N VAL A 312 28.06 -36.39 -72.56
CA VAL A 312 26.77 -35.80 -72.94
C VAL A 312 26.60 -35.93 -74.46
N GLY A 313 25.52 -36.59 -74.87
CA GLY A 313 25.21 -36.86 -76.28
C GLY A 313 25.60 -38.26 -76.78
N SER A 314 25.96 -39.21 -75.89
CA SER A 314 26.28 -40.62 -76.23
C SER A 314 25.17 -41.32 -77.01
N ASP A 315 23.92 -40.96 -76.73
CA ASP A 315 22.71 -41.55 -77.28
C ASP A 315 22.54 -41.21 -78.77
N ARG A 316 23.33 -40.26 -79.27
CA ARG A 316 23.35 -39.82 -80.67
C ARG A 316 24.50 -40.43 -81.48
N LEU A 317 25.35 -41.27 -80.86
CA LEU A 317 26.42 -42.01 -81.54
C LEU A 317 25.98 -43.40 -82.04
N GLU A 318 24.71 -43.77 -81.89
CA GLU A 318 24.19 -44.96 -82.56
C GLU A 318 24.03 -44.72 -84.06
N GLY A 319 25.10 -45.02 -84.80
CA GLY A 319 25.01 -45.36 -86.22
C GLY A 319 25.98 -44.65 -87.13
N VAL A 320 27.28 -44.99 -87.07
CA VAL A 320 28.14 -45.03 -88.27
C VAL A 320 29.20 -46.13 -88.11
N ASP A 321 28.87 -47.38 -88.46
CA ASP A 321 29.73 -48.28 -89.25
C ASP A 321 28.91 -49.49 -89.74
N SER A 322 29.04 -49.81 -91.02
CA SER A 322 28.39 -50.92 -91.73
C SER A 322 29.17 -52.24 -91.60
N SER A 323 29.67 -52.54 -90.40
CA SER A 323 30.40 -53.79 -90.13
C SER A 323 30.37 -54.18 -88.66
N GLY A 324 29.18 -54.51 -88.14
CA GLY A 324 28.97 -55.67 -87.25
C GLY A 324 29.79 -55.87 -85.96
N ASP A 325 30.58 -54.92 -85.46
CA ASP A 325 31.28 -55.04 -84.17
C ASP A 325 30.89 -53.90 -83.21
N GLN A 326 30.40 -54.28 -82.03
CA GLN A 326 30.10 -53.38 -80.93
C GLN A 326 31.38 -52.68 -80.45
N PHE A 327 31.55 -51.42 -80.82
CA PHE A 327 32.46 -50.55 -80.09
C PHE A 327 31.75 -49.99 -78.86
N LEU A 328 32.44 -50.10 -77.71
CA LEU A 328 32.21 -49.39 -76.43
C LEU A 328 31.48 -50.14 -75.29
N THR A 329 32.09 -51.22 -74.80
CA THR A 329 32.05 -51.58 -73.36
C THR A 329 33.42 -51.45 -72.69
N SER A 330 34.28 -50.52 -73.13
CA SER A 330 35.57 -50.29 -72.47
C SER A 330 35.97 -48.81 -72.45
N ASN A 331 36.39 -48.33 -71.27
CA ASN A 331 36.81 -46.94 -70.98
C ASN A 331 38.19 -46.56 -71.59
N ARG A 332 38.52 -47.04 -72.80
CA ARG A 332 39.74 -46.65 -73.54
C ARG A 332 39.51 -46.67 -75.05
N LEU A 333 39.90 -45.61 -75.75
CA LEU A 333 39.92 -45.57 -77.22
C LEU A 333 41.13 -46.36 -77.79
N PRO A 334 40.99 -47.12 -78.89
CA PRO A 334 42.13 -47.74 -79.59
C PRO A 334 42.94 -46.72 -80.40
N LYS A 335 44.22 -47.06 -80.64
CA LYS A 335 45.23 -46.24 -81.32
C LYS A 335 44.85 -45.89 -82.77
N ALA A 336 44.89 -44.59 -83.06
CA ALA A 336 45.17 -43.89 -84.32
C ALA A 336 44.96 -44.67 -85.64
N ILE A 337 43.93 -44.31 -86.40
CA ILE A 337 43.91 -44.50 -87.86
C ILE A 337 44.53 -43.26 -88.49
N THR A 338 45.67 -43.47 -89.14
CA THR A 338 46.48 -42.47 -89.83
C THR A 338 45.78 -42.05 -91.13
N ILE A 339 45.62 -40.74 -91.34
CA ILE A 339 44.92 -40.07 -92.46
C ILE A 339 45.52 -40.37 -93.86
N GLN A 340 46.57 -41.19 -93.97
CA GLN A 340 47.25 -41.51 -95.22
C GLN A 340 46.52 -42.52 -96.13
N GLU A 341 45.61 -43.36 -95.62
CA GLU A 341 44.94 -44.39 -96.43
C GLU A 341 43.66 -43.89 -97.14
N TYR A 342 43.08 -42.76 -96.71
CA TYR A 342 41.87 -42.19 -97.34
C TYR A 342 42.18 -41.39 -98.64
N LEU A 343 43.44 -41.07 -98.91
CA LEU A 343 43.86 -40.28 -100.07
C LEU A 343 44.20 -41.10 -101.32
N LEU A 344 44.20 -42.44 -101.24
CA LEU A 344 44.55 -43.32 -102.36
C LEU A 344 43.34 -43.90 -103.11
N ASP A 345 42.15 -43.98 -102.50
CA ASP A 345 40.95 -44.52 -103.18
C ASP A 345 40.18 -43.47 -104.00
N ASN A 346 40.24 -42.18 -103.64
CA ASN A 346 39.55 -41.12 -104.39
C ASN A 346 40.23 -40.73 -105.72
N ASN A 347 41.43 -41.25 -106.03
CA ASN A 347 42.18 -40.91 -107.24
C ASN A 347 42.06 -41.95 -108.38
N LYS A 348 41.24 -43.00 -108.23
CA LYS A 348 40.99 -44.01 -109.28
C LYS A 348 39.58 -43.98 -109.92
N GLN A 349 38.71 -43.07 -109.47
CA GLN A 349 37.56 -42.58 -110.27
C GLN A 349 37.96 -41.26 -110.96
N LEU A 350 39.05 -41.28 -111.73
CA LEU A 350 38.96 -41.23 -113.19
C LEU A 350 37.61 -40.68 -113.70
N ILE A 351 37.62 -39.48 -114.29
CA ILE A 351 38.03 -39.31 -115.69
C ILE A 351 37.12 -40.13 -116.64
N LYS A 352 35.85 -40.32 -116.24
CA LYS A 352 34.72 -40.62 -117.12
C LYS A 352 33.59 -39.63 -116.83
N ASN A 353 33.80 -38.40 -117.30
CA ASN A 353 32.80 -37.40 -117.73
C ASN A 353 33.54 -36.06 -117.72
N ILE A 354 34.06 -35.69 -118.89
CA ILE A 354 34.54 -34.35 -119.21
C ILE A 354 33.39 -33.36 -119.03
#